data_AF-A0A9D9SWS2-F1
#
_entry.id   AF-A0A9D9SWS2-F1
#
_cell.length_a   1.000
_cell.length_b   1.000
_cell.length_c   1.000
_cell.angle_alpha   90.00
_cell.angle_beta   90.00
_cell.angle_gamma   90.00
#
_symmetry.space_group_name_H-M   'P 1'
#
loop_
_entity.id
_entity.type
_entity.pdbx_description
1 polymer ?
#
loop_
_entity_poly.entity_id
_entity_poly.type
_entity_poly.pdbx_seq_one_letter_code
_entity_poly.pdbx_strand_id
1 'polypeptide(L)'
;MLREYASRGLLRALVQPGSGAGMPEFRFLWFRDREFCLRIDQRAGRMRVDGVLHDVAPRSQMDRELRVWLRSRQDPALPAHRCVDARRLGVSLRNSAGNLSLSMSSLDHDWEYATRRLVHLLNELYVDVLARPRYFDWLIENFELDPDDPRWP
;
A
#
# COMPACT_ATOMS: atom_id res chain seq x y z
N MET A 1 13.06 -5.45 12.34
CA MET A 1 12.78 -4.54 11.20
C MET A 1 11.31 -4.12 11.10
N LEU A 2 10.31 -5.00 10.92
CA LEU A 2 8.89 -4.60 11.06
C LEU A 2 8.54 -4.07 12.48
N ARG A 3 9.25 -4.54 13.52
CA ARG A 3 9.10 -4.06 14.91
C ARG A 3 9.43 -2.57 15.11
N GLU A 4 10.31 -1.97 14.32
CA GLU A 4 10.65 -0.53 14.46
C GLU A 4 9.61 0.41 13.84
N TYR A 5 8.83 -0.08 12.87
CA TYR A 5 7.63 0.62 12.40
C TYR A 5 6.44 0.39 13.33
N ALA A 6 6.39 -0.78 13.98
CA ALA A 6 5.41 -1.08 15.01
C ALA A 6 5.58 -0.25 16.27
N SER A 7 6.82 0.07 16.66
CA SER A 7 7.11 0.91 17.83
C SER A 7 6.75 2.39 17.62
N ARG A 8 6.58 2.85 16.37
CA ARG A 8 6.12 4.22 16.05
C ARG A 8 4.59 4.37 16.05
N GLY A 9 3.84 3.35 16.45
CA GLY A 9 2.37 3.37 16.49
C GLY A 9 1.68 3.29 15.12
N LEU A 10 2.47 3.24 14.05
CA LEU A 10 1.99 3.27 12.67
C LEU A 10 1.64 1.87 12.14
N LEU A 11 2.31 0.80 12.57
CA LEU A 11 2.09 -0.58 12.10
C LEU A 11 1.92 -1.54 13.30
N ARG A 12 0.72 -1.76 13.82
CA ARG A 12 0.55 -2.82 14.85
C ARG A 12 0.62 -4.20 14.20
N ALA A 13 1.82 -4.74 14.05
CA ALA A 13 2.05 -5.98 13.33
C ALA A 13 1.71 -7.22 14.18
N LEU A 14 0.68 -7.98 13.79
CA LEU A 14 0.43 -9.34 14.25
C LEU A 14 1.10 -10.30 13.26
N VAL A 15 2.15 -10.97 13.72
CA VAL A 15 2.77 -12.07 12.96
C VAL A 15 1.93 -13.31 13.23
N GLN A 16 1.16 -13.75 12.25
CA GLN A 16 0.59 -15.08 12.26
C GLN A 16 1.40 -15.91 11.25
N PRO A 17 2.19 -16.91 11.69
CA PRO A 17 2.84 -17.82 10.76
C PRO A 17 1.73 -18.62 10.06
N GLY A 18 1.34 -18.20 8.86
CA GLY A 18 0.46 -18.97 8.00
C GLY A 18 1.06 -20.35 7.78
N SER A 19 0.36 -21.37 8.26
CA SER A 19 0.69 -22.79 8.08
C SER A 19 0.49 -23.19 6.61
N GLY A 20 1.48 -22.93 5.76
CA GLY A 20 1.46 -23.33 4.37
C GLY A 20 2.77 -22.94 3.69
N ALA A 21 3.45 -23.93 3.09
CA ALA A 21 4.81 -23.82 2.59
C ALA A 21 5.10 -22.54 1.78
N GLY A 22 5.91 -21.64 2.35
CA GLY A 22 6.78 -20.74 1.59
C GLY A 22 6.42 -19.26 1.48
N MET A 23 5.29 -18.78 2.03
CA MET A 23 4.90 -17.37 1.94
C MET A 23 4.53 -16.79 3.30
N PRO A 24 5.48 -16.15 4.03
CA PRO A 24 5.15 -15.48 5.28
C PRO A 24 4.13 -14.36 5.07
N GLU A 25 3.13 -14.34 5.96
CA GLU A 25 2.08 -13.33 6.03
C GLU A 25 2.28 -12.46 7.28
N PHE A 26 2.13 -11.15 7.10
CA PHE A 26 2.23 -10.15 8.16
C PHE A 26 0.95 -9.32 8.15
N ARG A 27 0.22 -9.32 9.26
CA ARG A 27 -0.95 -8.47 9.41
C ARG A 27 -0.58 -7.24 10.18
N PHE A 28 -1.12 -6.09 9.82
CA PHE A 28 -0.86 -4.85 10.53
C PHE A 28 -2.04 -3.92 10.52
N LEU A 29 -2.23 -3.18 11.62
CA LEU A 29 -3.20 -2.10 11.65
C LEU A 29 -2.59 -0.82 11.10
N TRP A 30 -3.29 -0.17 10.17
CA TRP A 30 -2.95 1.12 9.57
C TRP A 30 -4.24 1.87 9.21
N PHE A 31 -4.18 3.20 9.06
CA PHE A 31 -5.30 4.07 8.65
C PHE A 31 -6.65 3.74 9.33
N ARG A 32 -6.89 4.32 10.51
CA ARG A 32 -8.09 4.09 11.36
C ARG A 32 -8.26 2.64 11.80
N ASP A 33 -7.17 2.04 12.30
CA ASP A 33 -7.14 0.68 12.85
C ASP A 33 -7.63 -0.42 11.91
N ARG A 34 -7.54 -0.19 10.59
CA ARG A 34 -7.85 -1.23 9.59
C ARG A 34 -6.71 -2.22 9.47
N GLU A 35 -7.06 -3.50 9.41
CA GLU A 35 -6.11 -4.58 9.20
C GLU A 35 -5.74 -4.68 7.72
N PHE A 36 -4.44 -4.58 7.44
CA PHE A 36 -3.85 -4.86 6.15
C PHE A 36 -3.02 -6.14 6.22
N CYS A 37 -3.01 -6.89 5.12
CA CYS A 37 -2.28 -8.14 4.99
C CYS A 37 -1.12 -7.96 4.00
N LEU A 38 0.12 -8.03 4.50
CA LEU A 38 1.34 -8.07 3.71
C LEU A 38 1.79 -9.53 3.53
N ARG A 39 1.84 -9.99 2.28
CA ARG A 39 2.37 -11.30 1.90
C ARG A 39 3.73 -11.13 1.23
N ILE A 40 4.71 -11.92 1.67
CA ILE A 40 6.07 -11.88 1.12
C ILE A 40 6.39 -13.22 0.46
N ASP A 41 6.47 -13.24 -0.85
CA ASP A 41 7.02 -14.35 -1.64
C ASP A 41 8.53 -14.13 -1.81
N GLN A 42 9.31 -14.72 -0.91
CA GLN A 42 10.77 -14.61 -0.94
C GLN A 42 11.38 -15.28 -2.17
N ARG A 43 10.74 -16.34 -2.71
CA ARG A 43 11.25 -17.04 -3.90
C ARG A 43 11.07 -16.21 -5.16
N ALA A 44 9.92 -15.53 -5.28
CA ALA A 44 9.62 -14.66 -6.42
C ALA A 44 10.13 -13.22 -6.26
N GLY A 45 10.81 -12.89 -5.16
CA GLY A 45 11.30 -11.52 -4.94
C GLY A 45 10.17 -10.51 -4.72
N ARG A 46 8.98 -10.94 -4.29
CA ARG A 46 7.74 -10.13 -4.36
C ARG A 46 7.07 -9.97 -3.00
N MET A 47 6.62 -8.75 -2.73
CA MET A 47 5.72 -8.38 -1.64
C MET A 47 4.40 -7.91 -2.21
N ARG A 48 3.31 -8.19 -1.49
CA ARG A 48 1.97 -7.74 -1.84
C ARG A 48 1.22 -7.31 -0.60
N VAL A 49 0.54 -6.17 -0.70
CA VAL A 49 -0.48 -5.77 0.24
C VAL A 49 -1.82 -5.93 -0.45
N ASP A 50 -2.66 -6.77 0.11
CA ASP A 50 -4.02 -7.02 -0.39
C ASP A 50 -5.02 -6.10 0.30
N GLY A 51 -6.11 -5.76 -0.39
CA GLY A 51 -7.13 -4.88 0.20
C GLY A 51 -6.64 -3.46 0.45
N VAL A 52 -5.75 -2.94 -0.40
CA VAL A 52 -5.32 -1.54 -0.28
C VAL A 52 -6.50 -0.61 -0.47
N LEU A 53 -7.40 -0.94 -1.40
CA LEU A 53 -8.70 -0.29 -1.59
C LEU A 53 -9.76 -1.35 -1.96
N HIS A 54 -10.98 -1.17 -1.48
CA HIS A 54 -12.14 -2.04 -1.74
C HIS A 54 -13.15 -1.33 -2.63
N ASP A 55 -14.02 -2.06 -3.34
CA ASP A 55 -15.07 -1.45 -4.17
C ASP A 55 -14.57 -0.42 -5.21
N VAL A 56 -13.32 -0.59 -5.68
CA VAL A 56 -12.79 0.16 -6.81
C VAL A 56 -13.07 -0.61 -8.09
N ALA A 57 -14.12 -0.24 -8.82
CA ALA A 57 -14.47 -0.93 -10.07
C ALA A 57 -13.26 -1.01 -11.05
N PRO A 58 -12.95 -2.18 -11.64
CA PRO A 58 -11.86 -2.32 -12.58
C PRO A 58 -11.98 -1.35 -13.76
N ARG A 59 -10.88 -0.70 -14.15
CA ARG A 59 -10.83 0.30 -15.24
C ARG A 59 -11.72 1.53 -15.01
N SER A 60 -12.26 1.74 -13.82
CA SER A 60 -12.90 3.00 -13.42
C SER A 60 -11.92 4.17 -13.50
N GLN A 61 -12.43 5.39 -13.38
CA GLN A 61 -11.58 6.57 -13.30
C GLN A 61 -10.58 6.47 -12.15
N MET A 62 -11.02 6.03 -10.96
CA MET A 62 -10.15 5.84 -9.80
C MET A 62 -9.05 4.80 -10.08
N ASP A 63 -9.37 3.63 -10.64
CA ASP A 63 -8.35 2.62 -11.00
C ASP A 63 -7.32 3.17 -12.00
N ARG A 64 -7.75 3.96 -12.99
CA ARG A 64 -6.85 4.59 -13.97
C ARG A 64 -5.98 5.66 -13.33
N GLU A 65 -6.55 6.53 -12.50
CA GLU A 65 -5.82 7.59 -11.79
C GLU A 65 -4.79 6.99 -10.83
N LEU A 66 -5.12 5.93 -10.10
CA LEU A 66 -4.19 5.22 -9.23
C LEU A 66 -3.02 4.61 -10.00
N ARG A 67 -3.29 4.04 -11.19
CA ARG A 67 -2.22 3.51 -12.06
C ARG A 67 -1.32 4.61 -12.60
N VAL A 68 -1.87 5.76 -12.97
CA VAL A 68 -1.09 6.93 -13.40
C VAL A 68 -0.26 7.47 -12.25
N TRP A 69 -0.86 7.61 -11.07
CA TRP A 69 -0.18 8.05 -9.86
C TRP A 69 0.96 7.10 -9.50
N LEU A 70 0.75 5.77 -9.49
CA LEU A 70 1.82 4.82 -9.18
C LEU A 70 2.99 4.93 -10.17
N ARG A 71 2.71 5.10 -11.47
CA ARG A 71 3.75 5.34 -12.48
C ARG A 71 4.50 6.64 -12.22
N SER A 72 3.81 7.71 -11.80
CA SER A 72 4.46 8.99 -11.47
C SER A 72 5.48 8.85 -10.35
N ARG A 73 5.28 7.91 -9.41
CA ARG A 73 6.22 7.65 -8.31
C ARG A 73 7.54 7.03 -8.79
N GLN A 74 7.59 6.52 -10.02
CA GLN A 74 8.82 6.00 -10.63
C GLN A 74 9.56 7.05 -11.47
N ASP A 75 9.10 8.31 -11.49
CA ASP A 75 9.76 9.39 -12.21
C ASP A 75 11.07 9.78 -11.49
N PRO A 76 12.24 9.71 -12.16
CA PRO A 76 13.52 10.11 -11.57
C PRO A 76 13.62 11.60 -11.26
N ALA A 77 12.71 12.44 -11.78
CA ALA A 77 12.62 13.85 -11.44
C ALA A 77 12.05 14.11 -10.03
N LEU A 78 11.42 13.10 -9.40
CA LEU A 78 10.94 13.23 -8.02
C LEU A 78 12.11 13.24 -7.03
N PRO A 79 11.96 13.93 -5.88
CA PRO A 79 12.94 13.84 -4.80
C PRO A 79 13.21 12.39 -4.41
N ALA A 80 14.47 12.07 -4.08
CA ALA A 80 14.90 10.70 -3.78
C ALA A 80 14.03 10.01 -2.70
N HIS A 81 13.46 10.75 -1.76
CA HIS A 81 12.60 10.19 -0.72
C HIS A 81 11.16 9.87 -1.21
N ARG A 82 10.69 10.45 -2.33
CA ARG A 82 9.39 10.14 -2.96
C ARG A 82 9.51 9.23 -4.18
N CYS A 83 10.67 9.26 -4.84
CA CYS A 83 10.94 8.43 -6.00
C CYS A 83 11.12 6.96 -5.60
N VAL A 84 10.44 6.09 -6.32
CA VAL A 84 10.64 4.65 -6.34
C VAL A 84 11.55 4.32 -7.52
N ASP A 85 12.81 4.04 -7.22
CA ASP A 85 13.78 3.66 -8.24
C ASP A 85 13.33 2.38 -8.98
N ALA A 86 12.91 2.55 -10.23
CA ALA A 86 12.42 1.47 -11.11
C ALA A 86 13.52 0.45 -11.47
N ARG A 87 14.80 0.77 -11.28
CA ARG A 87 15.92 -0.17 -11.47
C ARG A 87 16.07 -1.13 -10.30
N ARG A 88 15.57 -0.73 -9.13
CA ARG A 88 15.64 -1.51 -7.89
C ARG A 88 14.31 -2.19 -7.56
N LEU A 89 13.20 -1.56 -7.93
CA LEU A 89 11.85 -2.01 -7.57
C LEU A 89 10.90 -2.00 -8.77
N GLY A 90 10.25 -3.13 -9.01
CA GLY A 90 9.03 -3.19 -9.81
C GLY A 90 7.82 -2.90 -8.93
N VAL A 91 6.93 -2.00 -9.34
CA VAL A 91 5.67 -1.73 -8.64
C VAL A 91 4.47 -1.92 -9.56
N SER A 92 3.38 -2.47 -9.03
CA SER A 92 2.15 -2.69 -9.81
C SER A 92 0.91 -2.69 -8.93
N LEU A 93 -0.22 -2.29 -9.53
CA LEU A 93 -1.55 -2.45 -8.95
C LEU A 93 -2.29 -3.58 -9.64
N ARG A 94 -2.85 -4.49 -8.84
CA ARG A 94 -3.77 -5.54 -9.30
C ARG A 94 -5.15 -5.23 -8.77
N ASN A 95 -6.14 -5.13 -9.66
CA ASN A 95 -7.53 -4.98 -9.27
C ASN A 95 -8.25 -6.29 -9.61
N SER A 96 -8.75 -6.98 -8.59
CA SER A 96 -9.45 -8.25 -8.71
C SER A 96 -10.84 -8.10 -8.10
N ALA A 97 -11.86 -8.01 -8.95
CA ALA A 97 -13.26 -7.88 -8.53
C ALA A 97 -13.51 -6.72 -7.56
N GLY A 98 -12.91 -5.55 -7.80
CA GLY A 98 -13.10 -4.38 -6.93
C GLY A 98 -12.06 -4.25 -5.81
N ASN A 99 -11.32 -5.32 -5.52
CA ASN A 99 -10.27 -5.32 -4.52
C ASN A 99 -8.92 -5.01 -5.17
N LEU A 100 -8.32 -3.89 -4.75
CA LEU A 100 -7.08 -3.36 -5.29
C LEU A 100 -5.92 -3.72 -4.37
N SER A 101 -4.99 -4.53 -4.88
CA SER A 101 -3.75 -4.92 -4.21
C SER A 101 -2.56 -4.15 -4.79
N LEU A 102 -1.67 -3.69 -3.92
CA LEU A 102 -0.36 -3.13 -4.29
C LEU A 102 0.69 -4.24 -4.22
N SER A 103 1.43 -4.44 -5.32
CA SER A 103 2.54 -5.39 -5.37
C SER A 103 3.85 -4.68 -5.66
N MET A 104 4.90 -5.09 -4.96
CA MET A 104 6.26 -4.60 -5.15
C MET A 104 7.21 -5.79 -5.30
N SER A 105 8.09 -5.76 -6.29
CA SER A 105 9.13 -6.76 -6.49
C SER A 105 10.50 -6.13 -6.37
N SER A 106 11.35 -6.67 -5.49
CA SER A 106 12.75 -6.26 -5.39
C SER A 106 13.55 -6.93 -6.51
N LEU A 107 14.26 -6.11 -7.29
CA LEU A 107 15.10 -6.53 -8.40
C LEU A 107 16.55 -6.80 -7.95
N ASP A 108 16.94 -6.23 -6.81
CA ASP A 108 18.28 -6.30 -6.20
C ASP A 108 18.32 -7.11 -4.91
N HIS A 109 17.19 -7.72 -4.52
CA HIS A 109 16.98 -8.42 -3.25
C HIS A 109 17.19 -7.56 -1.97
N ASP A 110 17.17 -6.23 -2.08
CA ASP A 110 17.13 -5.32 -0.93
C ASP A 110 15.71 -5.22 -0.35
N TRP A 111 15.39 -6.20 0.50
CA TRP A 111 14.09 -6.32 1.16
C TRP A 111 13.80 -5.19 2.16
N GLU A 112 14.84 -4.59 2.75
CA GLU A 112 14.67 -3.48 3.68
C GLU A 112 14.20 -2.24 2.92
N TYR A 113 14.91 -1.91 1.83
CA TYR A 113 14.52 -0.81 0.95
C TYR A 113 13.11 -1.01 0.39
N ALA A 114 12.83 -2.21 -0.11
CA ALA A 114 11.53 -2.54 -0.69
C ALA A 114 10.40 -2.39 0.35
N THR A 115 10.58 -2.89 1.58
CA THR A 115 9.55 -2.79 2.63
C THR A 115 9.31 -1.32 3.03
N ARG A 116 10.39 -0.54 3.20
CA ARG A 116 10.30 0.90 3.51
C ARG A 116 9.54 1.66 2.43
N ARG A 117 9.83 1.37 1.16
CA ARG A 117 9.14 1.99 0.02
C ARG A 117 7.68 1.59 -0.08
N LEU A 118 7.35 0.34 0.23
CA LEU A 118 5.98 -0.13 0.23
C LEU A 118 5.11 0.62 1.25
N VAL A 119 5.59 0.75 2.49
CA VAL A 119 4.88 1.51 3.54
C VAL A 119 4.75 2.98 3.14
N HIS A 120 5.80 3.57 2.57
CA HIS A 120 5.77 4.95 2.10
C HIS A 120 4.75 5.16 0.98
N LEU A 121 4.70 4.28 -0.03
CA LEU A 121 3.72 4.34 -1.10
C LEU A 121 2.30 4.16 -0.60
N LEU A 122 2.07 3.26 0.36
CA LEU A 122 0.76 3.13 1.00
C LEU A 122 0.36 4.46 1.65
N ASN A 123 1.24 5.09 2.42
CA ASN A 123 0.94 6.37 3.03
C ASN A 123 0.66 7.47 1.99
N GLU A 124 1.50 7.60 0.96
CA GLU A 124 1.29 8.58 -0.10
C GLU A 124 0.00 8.32 -0.90
N LEU A 125 -0.42 7.07 -1.11
CA LEU A 125 -1.66 6.76 -1.80
C LEU A 125 -2.87 7.38 -1.10
N TYR A 126 -2.94 7.25 0.22
CA TYR A 126 -4.04 7.79 1.01
C TYR A 126 -4.00 9.32 1.08
N VAL A 127 -2.81 9.92 1.23
CA VAL A 127 -2.66 11.38 1.36
C VAL A 127 -2.74 12.11 0.01
N ASP A 128 -2.10 11.61 -1.05
CA ASP A 128 -2.01 12.31 -2.34
C ASP A 128 -3.20 12.05 -3.26
N VAL A 129 -3.78 10.84 -3.19
CA VAL A 129 -4.86 10.43 -4.09
C VAL A 129 -6.20 10.52 -3.40
N LEU A 130 -6.36 9.86 -2.25
CA LEU A 130 -7.68 9.73 -1.64
C LEU A 130 -8.12 11.00 -0.90
N ALA A 131 -7.20 11.81 -0.38
CA ALA A 131 -7.55 13.11 0.22
C ALA A 131 -8.09 14.15 -0.79
N ARG A 132 -8.18 13.81 -2.09
CA ARG A 132 -8.79 14.69 -3.09
C ARG A 132 -10.31 14.74 -2.88
N PRO A 133 -10.96 15.92 -2.99
CA PRO A 133 -12.40 16.08 -2.74
C PRO A 133 -13.30 15.10 -3.52
N ARG A 134 -12.89 14.73 -4.73
CA ARG A 134 -13.64 13.82 -5.63
C ARG A 134 -13.79 12.39 -5.12
N TYR A 135 -12.98 11.97 -4.15
CA TYR A 135 -13.01 10.62 -3.59
C TYR A 135 -13.47 10.61 -2.13
N PHE A 136 -13.94 11.75 -1.63
CA PHE A 136 -14.37 11.89 -0.24
C PHE A 136 -15.60 11.04 0.07
N ASP A 137 -16.62 11.06 -0.80
CA ASP A 137 -17.82 10.22 -0.64
C ASP A 137 -17.47 8.73 -0.63
N TRP A 138 -16.62 8.30 -1.58
CA TRP A 138 -16.15 6.92 -1.62
C TRP A 138 -15.36 6.56 -0.36
N LEU A 139 -14.53 7.47 0.16
CA LEU A 139 -13.80 7.25 1.40
C LEU A 139 -14.73 7.16 2.61
N ILE A 140 -15.78 7.99 2.69
CA ILE A 140 -16.81 7.91 3.72
C ILE A 140 -17.51 6.54 3.68
N GLU A 141 -18.00 6.15 2.52
CA GLU A 141 -18.71 4.89 2.33
C GLU A 141 -17.84 3.66 2.62
N ASN A 142 -16.58 3.68 2.17
CA ASN A 142 -15.71 2.51 2.22
C ASN A 142 -14.82 2.45 3.45
N PHE A 143 -14.57 3.58 4.12
CA PHE A 143 -13.72 3.68 5.33
C PHE A 143 -14.49 4.16 6.57
N GLU A 144 -15.82 4.24 6.49
CA GLU A 144 -16.71 4.73 7.57
C GLU A 144 -16.22 6.08 8.13
N LEU A 145 -15.70 6.96 7.25
CA LEU A 145 -15.24 8.27 7.69
C LEU A 145 -16.45 9.07 8.16
N ASP A 146 -16.37 9.58 9.39
CA ASP A 146 -17.27 10.61 9.84
C ASP A 146 -16.76 11.94 9.24
N PRO A 147 -17.53 12.60 8.36
CA PRO A 147 -17.13 13.87 7.75
C PRO A 147 -16.87 14.99 8.78
N ASP A 148 -17.35 14.83 10.02
CA ASP A 148 -17.17 15.77 11.12
C ASP A 148 -16.05 15.36 12.12
N ASP A 149 -15.24 14.33 11.84
CA ASP A 149 -14.13 13.91 12.71
C ASP A 149 -12.96 14.92 12.69
N PRO A 150 -12.64 15.60 13.81
CA PRO A 150 -11.58 16.61 13.88
C PRO A 150 -10.15 16.03 13.75
N ARG A 151 -10.00 14.72 13.57
CA ARG A 151 -8.72 14.04 13.34
C ARG A 151 -8.34 13.93 11.86
N TRP A 152 -9.12 14.54 10.98
CA TRP A 152 -8.73 14.77 9.60
C TRP A 152 -7.51 15.72 9.54
N PRO A 153 -6.47 15.44 8.75
CA PRO A 153 -5.31 16.33 8.62
C PRO A 153 -5.64 17.65 7.89
#